data_AF-A0A2A2HBQ5-F1
#
_entry.id   AF-A0A2A2HBQ5-F1
#
_cell.length_a   1.000
_cell.length_b   1.000
_cell.length_c   1.000
_cell.angle_alpha   90.00
_cell.angle_beta   90.00
_cell.angle_gamma   90.00
#
_symmetry.space_group_name_H-M   'P 1'
#
loop_
_entity.id
_entity.type
_entity.pdbx_description
1 polymer ?
#
loop_
_entity_poly.entity_id
_entity_poly.type
_entity_poly.pdbx_seq_one_letter_code
_entity_poly.pdbx_strand_id
1 'polypeptide(L)'
;MALIATNHLLFILEFAILVQIGVLLLLNFVDLNLNLVLFISLIASTGLALIFGFDAACLLLPMLNHHEFTHPYGPLAILFVVTSWACVSMYKDAKIRQSNFKLFLIIITIAITLFGAIVHRDFLIMWVLGLLIGIFIISKSFRRSKGTSFLSMKRILLIAGALVAVFALMEVLAQVLNMQIISPLSRIDRMNANQFGSLQLVIDNTNLMGHNPNATYWGNESLGNSDGYISLPLTFITYFGLPFPLFYGILVTKKDVIDYFLPGIFGVGFDFGYLVLALVVIWLIIVMVVGFKALDKYRLQRERGNKKFRGREALLIGSLSAFIAQTILGFFVITRTINGSALVTYIFLSALVMAHVVTTKR
;
A
#
# COMPACT_ATOMS: atom_id res chain seq x y z
N MET A 1 -8.42 10.70 -32.20
CA MET A 1 -7.12 10.48 -31.54
C MET A 1 -7.22 10.91 -30.09
N ALA A 2 -7.85 10.10 -29.24
CA ALA A 2 -7.95 10.35 -27.80
C ALA A 2 -7.40 9.10 -27.11
N LEU A 3 -6.42 9.29 -26.21
CA LEU A 3 -5.65 8.26 -25.48
C LEU A 3 -4.47 7.64 -26.26
N ILE A 4 -3.52 8.45 -26.71
CA ILE A 4 -2.15 7.98 -26.97
C ILE A 4 -1.26 8.77 -26.03
N ALA A 5 -0.81 8.15 -24.94
CA ALA A 5 0.03 8.82 -23.98
C ALA A 5 1.34 9.29 -24.63
N THR A 6 1.73 10.54 -24.35
CA THR A 6 2.94 11.17 -24.91
C THR A 6 4.06 11.32 -23.88
N ASN A 7 3.75 11.17 -22.59
CA ASN A 7 4.71 11.21 -21.48
C ASN A 7 4.22 10.34 -20.30
N HIS A 8 5.08 10.13 -19.32
CA HIS A 8 4.78 9.28 -18.16
C HIS A 8 3.61 9.79 -17.32
N LEU A 9 3.49 11.10 -17.08
CA LEU A 9 2.40 11.67 -16.29
C LEU A 9 1.03 11.38 -16.93
N LEU A 10 0.90 11.63 -18.25
CA LEU A 10 -0.34 11.42 -18.97
C LEU A 10 -0.70 9.92 -18.98
N PHE A 11 0.28 9.04 -19.15
CA PHE A 11 0.05 7.60 -19.07
C PHE A 11 -0.44 7.15 -17.69
N ILE A 12 0.14 7.66 -16.61
CA ILE A 12 -0.31 7.39 -15.23
C ILE A 12 -1.76 7.87 -15.04
N LEU A 13 -2.10 9.07 -15.52
CA LEU A 13 -3.44 9.62 -15.41
C LEU A 13 -4.47 8.81 -16.19
N GLU A 14 -4.17 8.44 -17.44
CA GLU A 14 -5.05 7.62 -18.26
C GLU A 14 -5.30 6.26 -17.61
N PHE A 15 -4.24 5.59 -17.15
CA PHE A 15 -4.36 4.33 -16.42
C PHE A 15 -5.18 4.50 -15.14
N ALA A 16 -4.96 5.57 -14.38
CA ALA A 16 -5.71 5.85 -13.16
C ALA A 16 -7.21 6.05 -13.42
N ILE A 17 -7.57 6.79 -14.47
CA ILE A 17 -8.96 7.00 -14.88
C ILE A 17 -9.61 5.68 -15.29
N LEU A 18 -8.93 4.87 -16.10
CA LEU A 18 -9.44 3.57 -16.55
C LEU A 18 -9.66 2.61 -15.38
N VAL A 19 -8.70 2.53 -14.45
CA VAL A 19 -8.84 1.70 -13.23
C VAL A 19 -10.00 2.22 -12.37
N GLN A 20 -10.13 3.54 -12.20
CA GLN A 20 -11.22 4.15 -11.43
C GLN A 20 -12.60 3.80 -12.01
N ILE A 21 -12.76 3.87 -13.34
CA ILE A 21 -13.99 3.50 -14.03
C ILE A 21 -14.23 2.00 -13.92
N GLY A 22 -13.22 1.17 -14.19
CA GLY A 22 -13.31 -0.28 -14.16
C GLY A 22 -13.74 -0.81 -12.79
N VAL A 23 -13.11 -0.33 -11.71
CA VAL A 23 -13.46 -0.74 -10.34
C VAL A 23 -14.86 -0.25 -9.95
N LEU A 24 -15.24 0.97 -10.35
CA LEU A 24 -16.60 1.49 -10.12
C LEU A 24 -17.66 0.62 -10.78
N LEU A 25 -17.44 0.22 -12.03
CA LEU A 25 -18.35 -0.69 -12.73
C LEU A 25 -18.39 -2.07 -12.06
N LEU A 26 -17.23 -2.61 -11.67
CA LEU A 26 -17.13 -3.92 -11.01
C LEU A 26 -17.91 -3.96 -9.70
N LEU A 27 -17.74 -2.97 -8.80
CA LEU A 27 -18.46 -2.95 -7.52
C LEU A 27 -19.97 -2.71 -7.70
N ASN A 28 -20.39 -2.09 -8.79
CA ASN A 28 -21.82 -1.88 -9.10
C ASN A 28 -22.46 -3.05 -9.85
N PHE A 29 -21.68 -3.87 -10.56
CA PHE A 29 -22.16 -5.07 -11.25
C PHE A 29 -22.27 -6.28 -10.32
N VAL A 30 -21.37 -6.40 -9.34
CA VAL A 30 -21.34 -7.53 -8.40
C VAL A 30 -22.17 -7.23 -7.15
N ASP A 31 -23.06 -8.15 -6.77
CA ASP A 31 -23.76 -8.09 -5.48
C ASP A 31 -22.83 -8.51 -4.34
N LEU A 32 -22.15 -7.51 -3.76
CA LEU A 32 -21.19 -7.67 -2.66
C LEU A 32 -21.88 -7.99 -1.33
N ASN A 33 -22.41 -9.20 -1.23
CA ASN A 33 -22.94 -9.76 0.01
C ASN A 33 -21.80 -10.18 0.96
N LEU A 34 -22.11 -10.37 2.25
CA LEU A 34 -21.12 -10.66 3.28
C LEU A 34 -20.35 -11.98 3.04
N ASN A 35 -21.03 -13.03 2.58
CA ASN A 35 -20.43 -14.34 2.34
C ASN A 35 -19.43 -14.28 1.18
N LEU A 36 -19.80 -13.64 0.07
CA LEU A 36 -18.96 -13.48 -1.12
C LEU A 36 -17.69 -12.70 -0.78
N VAL A 37 -17.84 -11.58 -0.05
CA VAL A 37 -16.71 -10.76 0.35
C VAL A 37 -15.78 -11.52 1.29
N LEU A 38 -16.31 -12.26 2.27
CA LEU A 38 -15.49 -13.11 3.14
C LEU A 38 -14.77 -14.22 2.35
N PHE A 39 -15.46 -14.87 1.42
CA PHE A 39 -14.88 -15.95 0.62
C PHE A 39 -13.72 -15.45 -0.25
N ILE A 40 -13.94 -14.36 -1.01
CA ILE A 40 -12.90 -13.74 -1.84
C ILE A 40 -11.73 -13.28 -0.97
N SER A 41 -12.01 -12.64 0.17
CA SER A 41 -10.94 -12.11 1.04
C SER A 41 -10.14 -13.22 1.70
N LEU A 42 -10.75 -14.34 2.08
CA LEU A 42 -10.06 -15.51 2.63
C LEU A 42 -9.21 -16.22 1.57
N ILE A 43 -9.73 -16.41 0.35
CA ILE A 43 -8.95 -16.99 -0.76
C ILE A 43 -7.76 -16.11 -1.09
N ALA A 44 -7.99 -14.80 -1.28
CA ALA A 44 -6.93 -13.88 -1.64
C ALA A 44 -5.86 -13.78 -0.55
N SER A 45 -6.26 -13.71 0.73
CA SER A 45 -5.30 -13.68 1.85
C SER A 45 -4.54 -15.01 1.99
N THR A 46 -5.16 -16.15 1.72
CA THR A 46 -4.48 -17.45 1.67
C THR A 46 -3.47 -17.49 0.53
N GLY A 47 -3.88 -17.07 -0.67
CA GLY A 47 -2.99 -17.00 -1.84
C GLY A 47 -1.79 -16.11 -1.57
N LEU A 48 -2.00 -14.93 -0.98
CA LEU A 48 -0.90 -14.05 -0.58
C LEU A 48 0.01 -14.70 0.46
N ALA A 49 -0.53 -15.36 1.49
CA ALA A 49 0.28 -16.08 2.47
C ALA A 49 1.17 -17.15 1.81
N LEU A 50 0.64 -17.88 0.82
CA LEU A 50 1.41 -18.87 0.05
C LEU A 50 2.48 -18.22 -0.81
N ILE A 51 2.19 -17.11 -1.48
CA ILE A 51 3.18 -16.40 -2.31
C ILE A 51 4.29 -15.83 -1.42
N PHE A 52 3.96 -15.20 -0.28
CA PHE A 52 4.98 -14.76 0.70
C PHE A 52 5.79 -15.94 1.24
N GLY A 53 5.16 -17.07 1.52
CA GLY A 53 5.86 -18.29 1.95
C GLY A 53 6.79 -18.86 0.87
N PHE A 54 6.38 -18.81 -0.39
CA PHE A 54 7.21 -19.21 -1.52
C PHE A 54 8.42 -18.29 -1.69
N ASP A 55 8.21 -16.97 -1.64
CA ASP A 55 9.29 -15.97 -1.70
C ASP A 55 10.29 -16.16 -0.53
N ALA A 56 9.78 -16.44 0.68
CA ALA A 56 10.61 -16.74 1.84
C ALA A 56 11.42 -18.05 1.68
N ALA A 57 10.84 -19.06 1.04
CA ALA A 57 11.55 -20.30 0.73
C ALA A 57 12.61 -20.10 -0.36
N CYS A 58 12.35 -19.27 -1.38
CA CYS A 58 13.32 -18.91 -2.41
C CYS A 58 14.56 -18.23 -1.84
N LEU A 59 14.40 -17.40 -0.80
CA LEU A 59 15.52 -16.77 -0.06
C LEU A 59 16.39 -17.77 0.74
N LEU A 60 15.92 -19.00 0.97
CA LEU A 60 16.68 -20.06 1.64
C LEU A 60 17.36 -21.00 0.64
N LEU A 61 17.03 -20.91 -0.65
CA LEU A 61 17.54 -21.77 -1.71
C LEU A 61 18.64 -21.04 -2.52
N PRO A 62 19.90 -21.53 -2.52
CA PRO A 62 21.02 -20.86 -3.16
C PRO A 62 20.82 -20.54 -4.65
N MET A 63 19.99 -21.32 -5.36
CA MET A 63 19.72 -21.15 -6.79
C MET A 63 18.65 -20.11 -7.13
N LEU A 64 17.86 -19.64 -6.15
CA LEU A 64 16.71 -18.75 -6.38
C LEU A 64 16.78 -17.43 -5.60
N ASN A 65 17.91 -17.16 -4.93
CA ASN A 65 18.13 -16.01 -4.04
C ASN A 65 18.00 -14.61 -4.68
N HIS A 66 17.80 -14.51 -5.99
CA HIS A 66 17.69 -13.24 -6.71
C HIS A 66 16.26 -12.87 -7.13
N HIS A 67 15.28 -13.72 -6.84
CA HIS A 67 13.89 -13.46 -7.20
C HIS A 67 13.11 -12.95 -5.98
N GLU A 68 12.63 -11.71 -6.06
CA GLU A 68 11.73 -11.10 -5.08
C GLU A 68 10.37 -10.81 -5.74
N PHE A 69 9.38 -11.66 -5.47
CA PHE A 69 8.07 -11.55 -6.15
C PHE A 69 7.05 -10.72 -5.37
N THR A 70 7.22 -10.54 -4.06
CA THR A 70 6.13 -10.05 -3.19
C THR A 70 6.14 -8.58 -2.80
N HIS A 71 7.11 -7.81 -3.31
CA HIS A 71 7.27 -6.38 -3.01
C HIS A 71 5.98 -5.51 -3.14
N PRO A 72 5.12 -5.67 -4.16
CA PRO A 72 3.93 -4.83 -4.32
C PRO A 72 2.70 -5.31 -3.55
N TYR A 73 2.73 -6.50 -2.95
CA TYR A 73 1.53 -7.14 -2.40
C TYR A 73 1.23 -6.76 -0.95
N GLY A 74 2.09 -5.98 -0.30
CA GLY A 74 1.91 -5.59 1.09
C GLY A 74 0.56 -4.89 1.37
N PRO A 75 0.20 -3.84 0.63
CA PRO A 75 -1.10 -3.18 0.76
C PRO A 75 -2.28 -4.10 0.43
N LEU A 76 -2.11 -5.02 -0.52
CA LEU A 76 -3.15 -5.99 -0.88
C LEU A 76 -3.36 -7.03 0.22
N ALA A 77 -2.29 -7.44 0.92
CA ALA A 77 -2.42 -8.30 2.09
C ALA A 77 -3.26 -7.61 3.17
N ILE A 78 -3.01 -6.31 3.43
CA ILE A 78 -3.77 -5.52 4.41
C ILE A 78 -5.24 -5.45 3.98
N LEU A 79 -5.50 -5.15 2.70
CA LEU A 79 -6.85 -5.08 2.14
C LEU A 79 -7.64 -6.36 2.48
N PHE A 80 -7.11 -7.53 2.12
CA PHE A 80 -7.85 -8.78 2.26
C PHE A 80 -7.92 -9.29 3.70
N VAL A 81 -6.86 -9.15 4.49
CA VAL A 81 -6.87 -9.58 5.90
C VAL A 81 -7.77 -8.68 6.74
N VAL A 82 -7.69 -7.36 6.59
CA VAL A 82 -8.58 -6.44 7.33
C VAL A 82 -10.03 -6.60 6.88
N THR A 83 -10.30 -6.79 5.59
CA THR A 83 -11.65 -7.12 5.09
C THR A 83 -12.18 -8.39 5.76
N SER A 84 -11.36 -9.44 5.86
CA SER A 84 -11.74 -10.69 6.52
C SER A 84 -12.05 -10.48 8.02
N TRP A 85 -11.24 -9.68 8.72
CA TRP A 85 -11.48 -9.33 10.12
C TRP A 85 -12.76 -8.51 10.32
N ALA A 86 -13.06 -7.60 9.40
CA ALA A 86 -14.31 -6.86 9.38
C ALA A 86 -15.52 -7.80 9.17
N CYS A 87 -15.43 -8.72 8.22
CA CYS A 87 -16.45 -9.75 7.99
C CYS A 87 -16.71 -10.59 9.24
N VAL A 88 -15.66 -11.14 9.87
CA VAL A 88 -15.78 -11.95 11.12
C VAL A 88 -16.45 -11.15 12.23
N SER A 89 -16.15 -9.84 12.34
CA SER A 89 -16.79 -8.95 13.31
C SER A 89 -18.30 -8.78 13.02
N MET A 90 -18.69 -8.71 11.75
CA MET A 90 -20.10 -8.65 11.35
C MET A 90 -20.86 -9.94 11.63
N TYR A 91 -20.24 -11.11 11.45
CA TYR A 91 -20.85 -12.40 11.82
C TYR A 91 -21.08 -12.48 13.33
N LYS A 92 -20.11 -12.04 14.13
CA LYS A 92 -20.23 -11.97 15.59
C LYS A 92 -21.42 -11.09 15.99
N ASP A 93 -21.54 -9.90 15.40
CA ASP A 93 -22.67 -8.99 15.65
C ASP A 93 -24.02 -9.57 15.19
N ALA A 94 -24.01 -10.40 14.15
CA ALA A 94 -25.19 -11.12 13.70
C ALA A 94 -25.51 -12.39 14.53
N LYS A 95 -24.75 -12.67 15.60
CA LYS A 95 -24.86 -13.90 16.42
C LYS A 95 -24.69 -15.21 15.62
N ILE A 96 -23.93 -15.17 14.53
CA ILE A 96 -23.62 -16.34 13.70
C ILE A 96 -22.29 -16.93 14.15
N ARG A 97 -22.22 -18.25 14.31
CA ARG A 97 -21.00 -18.96 14.74
C ARG A 97 -19.83 -18.73 13.78
N GLN A 98 -18.72 -18.26 14.34
CA GLN A 98 -17.54 -17.78 13.61
C GLN A 98 -16.22 -18.42 14.04
N SER A 99 -16.26 -19.44 14.91
CA SER A 99 -15.07 -20.02 15.56
C SER A 99 -14.02 -20.50 14.56
N ASN A 100 -14.43 -21.20 13.51
CA ASN A 100 -13.52 -21.84 12.57
C ASN A 100 -12.88 -20.80 11.64
N PHE A 101 -13.67 -19.85 11.12
CA PHE A 101 -13.18 -18.76 10.29
C PHE A 101 -12.21 -17.84 11.04
N LYS A 102 -12.51 -17.57 12.32
CA LYS A 102 -11.63 -16.74 13.17
C LYS A 102 -10.28 -17.42 13.39
N LEU A 103 -10.26 -18.73 13.69
CA LEU A 103 -9.01 -19.46 13.88
C LEU A 103 -8.17 -19.47 12.59
N PHE A 104 -8.80 -19.78 11.45
CA PHE A 104 -8.15 -19.77 10.15
C PHE A 104 -7.54 -18.40 9.81
N LEU A 105 -8.29 -17.32 10.05
CA LEU A 105 -7.81 -15.96 9.81
C LEU A 105 -6.62 -15.57 10.72
N ILE A 106 -6.60 -16.05 11.97
CA ILE A 106 -5.45 -15.86 12.86
C ILE A 106 -4.21 -16.54 12.28
N ILE A 107 -4.35 -17.79 11.82
CA ILE A 107 -3.24 -18.54 11.21
C ILE A 107 -2.72 -17.81 9.96
N ILE A 108 -3.59 -17.34 9.07
CA ILE A 108 -3.20 -16.56 7.88
C ILE A 108 -2.48 -15.27 8.29
N THR A 109 -3.02 -14.53 9.26
CA THR A 109 -2.42 -13.27 9.72
C THR A 109 -1.01 -13.52 10.26
N ILE A 110 -0.81 -14.58 11.05
CA ILE A 110 0.51 -14.98 11.56
C ILE A 110 1.44 -15.40 10.43
N ALA A 111 0.98 -16.23 9.50
CA ALA A 111 1.77 -16.69 8.36
C ALA A 111 2.28 -15.52 7.51
N ILE A 112 1.39 -14.58 7.14
CA ILE A 112 1.77 -13.37 6.40
C ILE A 112 2.75 -12.51 7.20
N THR A 113 2.55 -12.39 8.52
CA THR A 113 3.46 -11.62 9.37
C THR A 113 4.88 -12.23 9.36
N LEU A 114 4.98 -13.55 9.51
CA LEU A 114 6.27 -14.24 9.55
C LEU A 114 6.95 -14.23 8.18
N PHE A 115 6.27 -14.69 7.14
CA PHE A 115 6.84 -14.76 5.80
C PHE A 115 7.14 -13.36 5.24
N GLY A 116 6.20 -12.43 5.39
CA GLY A 116 6.41 -11.06 4.95
C GLY A 116 7.56 -10.36 5.67
N ALA A 117 7.78 -10.62 6.97
CA ALA A 117 8.92 -10.06 7.70
C ALA A 117 10.27 -10.64 7.25
N ILE A 118 10.31 -11.93 6.88
CA ILE A 118 11.51 -12.59 6.36
C ILE A 118 11.90 -12.00 5.00
N VAL A 119 10.90 -11.79 4.13
CA VAL A 119 11.13 -11.37 2.74
C VAL A 119 11.32 -9.87 2.62
N HIS A 120 10.47 -9.09 3.29
CA HIS A 120 10.38 -7.64 3.10
C HIS A 120 10.49 -6.90 4.43
N ARG A 121 11.52 -6.08 4.58
CA ARG A 121 11.79 -5.34 5.83
C ARG A 121 10.77 -4.24 6.07
N ASP A 122 10.43 -3.54 5.00
CA ASP A 122 9.54 -2.37 4.97
C ASP A 122 8.07 -2.81 5.13
N PHE A 123 7.79 -4.06 4.74
CA PHE A 123 6.48 -4.66 4.84
C PHE A 123 6.00 -4.74 6.28
N LEU A 124 6.84 -5.09 7.26
CA LEU A 124 6.39 -5.30 8.63
C LEU A 124 5.80 -4.02 9.26
N ILE A 125 6.43 -2.87 9.01
CA ILE A 125 5.94 -1.57 9.49
C ILE A 125 4.58 -1.26 8.86
N MET A 126 4.45 -1.47 7.54
CA MET A 126 3.20 -1.26 6.80
C MET A 126 2.09 -2.19 7.23
N TRP A 127 2.43 -3.46 7.37
CA TRP A 127 1.55 -4.51 7.82
C TRP A 127 0.94 -4.18 9.17
N VAL A 128 1.79 -3.85 10.15
CA VAL A 128 1.34 -3.53 11.51
C VAL A 128 0.54 -2.22 11.53
N LEU A 129 0.99 -1.19 10.83
CA LEU A 129 0.26 0.08 10.72
C LEU A 129 -1.14 -0.15 10.11
N GLY A 130 -1.23 -0.89 9.01
CA GLY A 130 -2.49 -1.20 8.34
C GLY A 130 -3.43 -2.05 9.18
N LEU A 131 -2.91 -3.04 9.90
CA LEU A 131 -3.70 -3.82 10.86
C LEU A 131 -4.21 -2.95 12.00
N LEU A 132 -3.38 -2.05 12.56
CA LEU A 132 -3.79 -1.14 13.63
C LEU A 132 -4.90 -0.19 13.17
N ILE A 133 -4.74 0.42 11.99
CA ILE A 133 -5.76 1.28 11.37
C ILE A 133 -7.05 0.48 11.15
N GLY A 134 -6.96 -0.72 10.58
CA GLY A 134 -8.11 -1.58 10.32
C GLY A 134 -8.86 -1.97 11.58
N ILE A 135 -8.15 -2.43 12.61
CA ILE A 135 -8.75 -2.77 13.90
C ILE A 135 -9.37 -1.52 14.54
N PHE A 136 -8.73 -0.35 14.43
CA PHE A 136 -9.32 0.90 14.91
C PHE A 136 -10.64 1.22 14.21
N ILE A 137 -10.69 1.17 12.88
CA ILE A 137 -11.90 1.41 12.09
C ILE A 137 -13.00 0.39 12.46
N ILE A 138 -12.66 -0.91 12.52
CA ILE A 138 -13.57 -1.98 12.95
C ILE A 138 -14.14 -1.66 14.34
N SER A 139 -13.28 -1.33 15.30
CA SER A 139 -13.70 -1.04 16.68
C SER A 139 -14.67 0.14 16.77
N LYS A 140 -14.46 1.17 15.93
CA LYS A 140 -15.35 2.34 15.86
C LYS A 140 -16.69 1.98 15.21
N SER A 141 -16.70 1.11 14.19
CA SER A 141 -17.92 0.70 13.50
C SER A 141 -18.82 -0.23 14.35
N PHE A 142 -18.24 -1.09 15.19
CA PHE A 142 -18.98 -2.11 15.96
C PHE A 142 -19.19 -1.77 17.45
N ARG A 143 -19.13 -0.49 17.84
CA ARG A 143 -19.24 0.00 19.24
C ARG A 143 -20.42 -0.52 20.08
N ARG A 144 -21.50 -1.04 19.48
CA ARG A 144 -22.69 -1.55 20.20
C ARG A 144 -22.55 -3.00 20.70
N SER A 145 -21.60 -3.76 20.17
CA SER A 145 -21.29 -5.13 20.63
C SER A 145 -20.40 -5.05 21.87
N LYS A 146 -21.03 -4.83 23.04
CA LYS A 146 -20.36 -4.65 24.34
C LYS A 146 -19.24 -5.68 24.57
N GLY A 147 -18.10 -5.20 25.06
CA GLY A 147 -17.22 -6.02 25.92
C GLY A 147 -15.74 -6.13 25.57
N THR A 148 -15.26 -5.63 24.43
CA THR A 148 -13.81 -5.60 24.17
C THR A 148 -13.46 -4.43 23.26
N SER A 149 -12.96 -3.32 23.81
CA SER A 149 -12.15 -2.42 22.97
C SER A 149 -10.95 -3.24 22.53
N PHE A 150 -10.90 -3.61 21.25
CA PHE A 150 -9.79 -4.42 20.74
C PHE A 150 -8.46 -3.65 20.82
N LEU A 151 -8.52 -2.32 20.76
CA LEU A 151 -7.48 -1.41 21.22
C LEU A 151 -7.69 -1.09 22.71
N SER A 152 -6.95 -1.78 23.57
CA SER A 152 -6.57 -1.25 24.88
C SER A 152 -5.16 -0.69 24.74
N MET A 153 -4.80 0.39 25.43
CA MET A 153 -3.43 0.92 25.44
C MET A 153 -2.40 -0.19 25.74
N LYS A 154 -2.77 -1.16 26.59
CA LYS A 154 -1.96 -2.35 26.87
C LYS A 154 -1.64 -3.17 25.63
N ARG A 155 -2.59 -3.35 24.70
CA ARG A 155 -2.39 -4.12 23.46
C ARG A 155 -1.59 -3.34 22.42
N ILE A 156 -1.77 -2.03 22.34
CA ILE A 156 -0.94 -1.16 21.48
C ILE A 156 0.51 -1.23 21.94
N LEU A 157 0.75 -1.11 23.25
CA LEU A 157 2.08 -1.27 23.86
C LEU A 157 2.65 -2.68 23.64
N LEU A 158 1.82 -3.73 23.71
CA LEU A 158 2.26 -5.10 23.45
C LEU A 158 2.64 -5.31 21.97
N ILE A 159 1.87 -4.74 21.03
CA ILE A 159 2.20 -4.77 19.60
C ILE A 159 3.49 -3.98 19.33
N ALA A 160 3.64 -2.78 19.92
CA ALA A 160 4.86 -1.99 19.80
C ALA A 160 6.07 -2.73 20.39
N GLY A 161 5.91 -3.35 21.56
CA GLY A 161 6.95 -4.17 22.20
C GLY A 161 7.31 -5.41 21.39
N ALA A 162 6.33 -6.09 20.79
CA ALA A 162 6.58 -7.22 19.89
C ALA A 162 7.33 -6.77 18.62
N LEU A 163 7.02 -5.58 18.09
CA LEU A 163 7.72 -5.02 16.92
C LEU A 163 9.17 -4.70 17.25
N VAL A 164 9.43 -4.08 18.42
CA VAL A 164 10.78 -3.84 18.94
C VAL A 164 11.54 -5.15 19.15
N ALA A 165 10.87 -6.19 19.69
CA ALA A 165 11.47 -7.50 19.89
C ALA A 165 11.87 -8.18 18.58
N VAL A 166 11.02 -8.09 17.54
CA VAL A 166 11.34 -8.59 16.20
C VAL A 166 12.53 -7.82 15.60
N PHE A 167 12.54 -6.49 15.73
CA PHE A 167 13.67 -5.66 15.27
C PHE A 167 14.98 -6.03 15.98
N ALA A 168 14.95 -6.23 17.29
CA ALA A 168 16.11 -6.66 18.06
C ALA A 168 16.57 -8.07 17.67
N LEU A 169 15.65 -9.01 17.45
CA LEU A 169 15.98 -10.35 16.97
C LEU A 169 16.62 -10.33 15.59
N MET A 170 16.12 -9.49 14.68
CA MET A 170 16.71 -9.31 13.36
C MET A 170 18.12 -8.73 13.45
N GLU A 171 18.37 -7.76 14.34
CA GLU A 171 19.70 -7.21 14.57
C GLU A 171 20.68 -8.27 15.11
N VAL A 172 20.24 -9.08 16.09
CA VAL A 172 21.05 -10.19 16.63
C VAL A 172 21.37 -11.21 15.53
N LEU A 173 20.37 -11.60 14.73
CA LEU A 173 20.59 -12.52 13.60
C LEU A 173 21.54 -11.93 12.56
N ALA A 174 21.46 -10.63 12.27
CA ALA A 174 22.36 -9.95 11.35
C ALA A 174 23.82 -10.02 11.83
N GLN A 175 24.04 -9.81 13.14
CA GLN A 175 25.36 -9.89 13.75
C GLN A 175 25.90 -11.32 13.78
N VAL A 176 25.07 -12.30 14.14
CA VAL A 176 25.46 -13.72 14.19
C VAL A 176 25.77 -14.28 12.80
N LEU A 177 24.99 -13.91 11.79
CA LEU A 177 25.15 -14.39 10.41
C LEU A 177 26.11 -13.54 9.58
N ASN A 178 26.68 -12.46 10.14
CA ASN A 178 27.48 -11.45 9.41
C ASN A 178 26.78 -10.88 8.17
N MET A 179 25.45 -10.89 8.16
CA MET A 179 24.66 -10.36 7.05
C MET A 179 24.19 -8.95 7.40
N GLN A 180 25.00 -7.95 7.07
CA GLN A 180 24.64 -6.52 7.23
C GLN A 180 23.31 -6.15 6.58
N ILE A 181 22.91 -6.92 5.56
CA ILE A 181 21.64 -6.76 4.88
C ILE A 181 20.54 -6.90 5.96
N ILE A 182 20.57 -7.87 6.87
CA ILE A 182 19.49 -8.13 7.85
C ILE A 182 19.38 -7.05 8.95
N SER A 183 20.43 -6.26 9.20
CA SER A 183 20.50 -5.28 10.32
C SER A 183 19.58 -4.07 10.10
N PRO A 184 18.58 -3.84 10.99
CA PRO A 184 17.76 -2.62 10.95
C PRO A 184 18.55 -1.34 11.27
N LEU A 185 19.56 -1.42 12.16
CA LEU A 185 20.36 -0.25 12.57
C LEU A 185 21.23 0.28 11.43
N SER A 186 21.88 -0.61 10.68
CA SER A 186 22.70 -0.26 9.50
C SER A 186 21.92 0.54 8.44
N ARG A 187 20.60 0.45 8.44
CA ARG A 187 19.72 1.18 7.53
C ARG A 187 19.39 2.57 8.04
N ILE A 188 19.14 2.73 9.34
CA ILE A 188 18.91 4.05 9.95
C ILE A 188 20.13 4.93 9.69
N ASP A 189 21.34 4.38 9.85
CA ASP A 189 22.57 5.11 9.59
C ASP A 189 22.73 5.50 8.11
N ARG A 190 22.43 4.56 7.19
CA ARG A 190 22.43 4.85 5.74
C ARG A 190 21.39 5.88 5.32
N MET A 191 20.21 5.87 5.95
CA MET A 191 19.15 6.86 5.71
C MET A 191 19.61 8.23 6.22
N ASN A 192 20.07 8.32 7.46
CA ASN A 192 20.55 9.59 8.05
C ASN A 192 21.71 10.21 7.25
N ALA A 193 22.62 9.39 6.73
CA ALA A 193 23.78 9.86 5.97
C ALA A 193 23.41 10.49 4.61
N ASN A 194 22.32 10.05 3.96
CA ASN A 194 22.02 10.42 2.57
C ASN A 194 20.71 11.22 2.39
N GLN A 195 19.79 11.17 3.36
CA GLN A 195 18.44 11.72 3.22
C GLN A 195 18.42 13.25 3.21
N PHE A 196 19.28 13.93 3.97
CA PHE A 196 19.27 15.40 4.04
C PHE A 196 19.73 16.05 2.72
N GLY A 197 20.84 15.57 2.15
CA GLY A 197 21.33 16.06 0.85
C GLY A 197 20.36 15.77 -0.30
N SER A 198 19.65 14.63 -0.22
CA SER A 198 18.63 14.24 -1.21
C SER A 198 17.40 15.17 -1.17
N LEU A 199 16.92 15.48 0.03
CA LEU A 199 15.80 16.41 0.21
C LEU A 199 16.14 17.81 -0.28
N GLN A 200 17.33 18.30 0.06
CA GLN A 200 17.78 19.62 -0.37
C GLN A 200 17.89 19.71 -1.89
N LEU A 201 18.52 18.72 -2.53
CA LEU A 201 18.62 18.66 -3.99
C LEU A 201 17.24 18.72 -4.66
N VAL A 202 16.28 17.95 -4.17
CA VAL A 202 14.94 17.89 -4.77
C VAL A 202 14.18 19.19 -4.56
N ILE A 203 14.18 19.74 -3.34
CA ILE A 203 13.46 20.98 -3.03
C ILE A 203 14.02 22.15 -3.84
N ASP A 204 15.35 22.28 -3.90
CA ASP A 204 16.00 23.42 -4.57
C ASP A 204 15.85 23.37 -6.10
N ASN A 205 15.52 22.20 -6.67
CA ASN A 205 15.44 21.99 -8.12
C ASN A 205 14.03 21.62 -8.62
N THR A 206 13.03 21.57 -7.74
CA THR A 206 11.63 21.36 -8.14
C THR A 206 11.02 22.69 -8.56
N ASN A 207 10.40 22.71 -9.73
CA ASN A 207 9.69 23.88 -10.25
C ASN A 207 8.18 23.77 -9.96
N LEU A 208 7.42 24.82 -10.30
CA LEU A 208 5.96 24.76 -10.22
C LEU A 208 5.39 23.60 -11.06
N MET A 209 5.98 23.38 -12.24
CA MET A 209 5.73 22.25 -13.14
C MET A 209 7.09 21.61 -13.48
N GLY A 210 7.23 20.32 -13.21
CA GLY A 210 8.48 19.57 -13.38
C GLY A 210 9.64 20.07 -12.51
N HIS A 211 10.85 20.01 -13.04
CA HIS A 211 12.11 20.24 -12.33
C HIS A 211 13.15 20.91 -13.24
N ASN A 212 14.27 21.33 -12.66
CA ASN A 212 15.42 21.82 -13.41
C ASN A 212 16.10 20.67 -14.19
N PRO A 213 16.18 20.72 -15.53
CA PRO A 213 16.77 19.64 -16.34
C PRO A 213 18.19 19.26 -15.89
N ASN A 214 18.99 20.25 -15.49
CA ASN A 214 20.38 20.07 -15.08
C ASN A 214 20.53 19.35 -13.73
N ALA A 215 19.47 19.26 -12.94
CA ALA A 215 19.47 18.57 -11.65
C ALA A 215 19.27 17.05 -11.79
N THR A 216 18.86 16.59 -12.97
CA THR A 216 18.57 15.18 -13.23
C THR A 216 19.82 14.35 -13.52
N TYR A 217 19.62 13.04 -13.59
CA TYR A 217 20.62 12.12 -14.13
C TYR A 217 20.87 12.37 -15.64
N TRP A 218 19.82 12.75 -16.38
CA TRP A 218 19.86 12.95 -17.83
C TRP A 218 20.52 14.28 -18.25
N GLY A 219 20.64 15.24 -17.33
CA GLY A 219 21.23 16.55 -17.60
C GLY A 219 20.51 17.26 -18.75
N ASN A 220 21.23 17.57 -19.82
CA ASN A 220 20.67 18.24 -20.99
C ASN A 220 19.65 17.39 -21.77
N GLU A 221 19.64 16.07 -21.58
CA GLU A 221 18.67 15.15 -22.21
C GLU A 221 17.35 15.05 -21.39
N SER A 222 17.27 15.72 -20.25
CA SER A 222 16.04 15.80 -19.46
C SER A 222 14.99 16.65 -20.17
N LEU A 223 13.74 16.19 -20.15
CA LEU A 223 12.59 16.95 -20.64
C LEU A 223 12.17 18.06 -19.65
N GLY A 224 12.79 18.11 -18.46
CA GLY A 224 12.43 18.98 -17.36
C GLY A 224 11.09 18.64 -16.70
N ASN A 225 10.46 17.52 -17.09
CA ASN A 225 9.21 17.00 -16.53
C ASN A 225 8.98 15.57 -17.04
N SER A 226 8.44 14.68 -16.21
CA SER A 226 8.05 13.31 -16.59
C SER A 226 9.22 12.52 -17.15
N ASP A 227 10.37 12.60 -16.48
CA ASP A 227 11.60 11.87 -16.83
C ASP A 227 11.58 10.42 -16.31
N GLY A 228 10.46 10.01 -15.70
CA GLY A 228 10.16 8.63 -15.34
C GLY A 228 10.74 8.17 -14.00
N TYR A 229 11.09 9.13 -13.14
CA TYR A 229 11.36 8.87 -11.72
C TYR A 229 10.13 8.27 -11.01
N ILE A 230 8.92 8.66 -11.46
CA ILE A 230 7.66 8.00 -11.12
C ILE A 230 7.05 7.44 -12.41
N SER A 231 6.95 6.12 -12.49
CA SER A 231 6.48 5.45 -13.70
C SER A 231 5.72 4.16 -13.40
N LEU A 232 4.86 3.77 -14.34
CA LEU A 232 4.13 2.49 -14.33
C LEU A 232 5.08 1.31 -14.64
N PRO A 233 4.66 0.05 -14.44
CA PRO A 233 5.52 -1.10 -14.70
C PRO A 233 6.17 -1.06 -16.09
N LEU A 234 7.43 -1.48 -16.17
CA LEU A 234 8.21 -1.51 -17.42
C LEU A 234 7.45 -2.18 -18.57
N THR A 235 6.79 -3.30 -18.27
CA THR A 235 5.98 -4.05 -19.23
C THR A 235 4.86 -3.22 -19.84
N PHE A 236 4.28 -2.28 -19.11
CA PHE A 236 3.27 -1.37 -19.64
C PHE A 236 3.91 -0.28 -20.51
N ILE A 237 5.02 0.30 -20.05
CA ILE A 237 5.75 1.35 -20.79
C ILE A 237 6.20 0.82 -22.16
N THR A 238 6.80 -0.37 -22.20
CA THR A 238 7.27 -1.00 -23.44
C THR A 238 6.11 -1.39 -24.36
N TYR A 239 5.00 -1.86 -23.80
CA TYR A 239 3.81 -2.23 -24.59
C TYR A 239 3.19 -1.02 -25.31
N PHE A 240 3.20 0.16 -24.69
CA PHE A 240 2.63 1.39 -25.26
C PHE A 240 3.65 2.27 -25.99
N GLY A 241 4.91 1.83 -26.14
CA GLY A 241 5.93 2.54 -26.91
C GLY A 241 6.31 3.92 -26.36
N LEU A 242 6.15 4.13 -25.05
CA LEU A 242 6.45 5.39 -24.39
C LEU A 242 7.97 5.64 -24.30
N PRO A 243 8.43 6.91 -24.31
CA PRO A 243 9.85 7.23 -24.11
C PRO A 243 10.32 6.58 -22.83
N PHE A 244 11.37 5.77 -22.94
CA PHE A 244 11.82 4.88 -21.88
C PHE A 244 13.08 5.45 -21.22
N PRO A 245 13.03 5.90 -19.97
CA PRO A 245 14.22 6.20 -19.20
C PRO A 245 14.79 4.86 -18.71
N LEU A 246 15.71 4.28 -19.50
CA LEU A 246 16.53 3.14 -19.09
C LEU A 246 17.41 3.55 -17.91
N PHE A 247 16.92 3.41 -16.67
CA PHE A 247 17.80 3.45 -15.52
C PHE A 247 18.57 2.12 -15.38
N TYR A 248 19.33 1.74 -16.41
CA TYR A 248 20.00 0.44 -16.48
C TYR A 248 21.32 0.45 -15.71
N GLY A 249 21.50 -0.51 -14.80
CA GLY A 249 22.81 -1.05 -14.44
C GLY A 249 23.82 -0.14 -13.75
N ILE A 250 23.46 1.06 -13.29
CA ILE A 250 24.39 1.92 -12.56
C ILE A 250 23.75 2.34 -11.24
N LEU A 251 24.33 1.85 -10.14
CA LEU A 251 24.28 2.46 -8.82
C LEU A 251 24.95 3.84 -8.95
N VAL A 252 24.23 4.84 -9.46
CA VAL A 252 24.74 6.20 -9.61
C VAL A 252 24.33 6.96 -8.37
N THR A 253 25.32 7.56 -7.72
CA THR A 253 25.20 8.42 -6.54
C THR A 253 24.04 9.42 -6.58
N LYS A 254 23.65 9.97 -7.75
CA LYS A 254 22.49 10.88 -7.88
C LYS A 254 21.13 10.17 -7.99
N LYS A 255 21.07 9.00 -8.63
CA LYS A 255 19.85 8.20 -8.73
C LYS A 255 19.51 7.58 -7.39
N ASP A 256 20.50 7.05 -6.68
CA ASP A 256 20.29 6.43 -5.36
C ASP A 256 19.79 7.46 -4.32
N VAL A 257 20.26 8.70 -4.41
CA VAL A 257 19.78 9.85 -3.63
C VAL A 257 18.28 10.11 -3.84
N ILE A 258 17.79 10.07 -5.08
CA ILE A 258 16.38 10.35 -5.40
C ILE A 258 15.50 9.10 -5.23
N ASP A 259 15.96 7.91 -5.60
CA ASP A 259 15.18 6.66 -5.59
C ASP A 259 15.17 5.91 -4.24
N TYR A 260 16.21 6.04 -3.40
CA TYR A 260 16.36 5.25 -2.16
C TYR A 260 16.38 6.07 -0.87
N PHE A 261 16.52 7.40 -0.95
CA PHE A 261 16.65 8.26 0.23
C PHE A 261 15.63 9.39 0.31
N LEU A 262 14.63 9.38 -0.57
CA LEU A 262 13.61 10.42 -0.62
C LEU A 262 12.20 9.84 -0.38
N PRO A 263 11.39 10.41 0.53
CA PRO A 263 10.00 10.02 0.66
C PRO A 263 9.25 10.13 -0.67
N GLY A 264 8.39 9.16 -0.99
CA GLY A 264 7.74 9.06 -2.30
C GLY A 264 6.99 10.33 -2.75
N ILE A 265 6.51 11.15 -1.81
CA ILE A 265 5.89 12.44 -2.10
C ILE A 265 6.83 13.40 -2.84
N PHE A 266 8.09 13.47 -2.44
CA PHE A 266 9.05 14.36 -3.09
C PHE A 266 9.50 13.80 -4.45
N GLY A 267 9.39 12.49 -4.69
CA GLY A 267 9.58 11.91 -6.02
C GLY A 267 8.51 12.37 -7.01
N VAL A 268 7.25 12.42 -6.58
CA VAL A 268 6.13 13.01 -7.36
C VAL A 268 6.35 14.51 -7.58
N GLY A 269 6.81 15.22 -6.55
CA GLY A 269 7.13 16.64 -6.65
C GLY A 269 8.26 16.92 -7.63
N PHE A 270 9.35 16.16 -7.56
CA PHE A 270 10.48 16.31 -8.48
C PHE A 270 10.06 16.01 -9.92
N ASP A 271 9.46 14.85 -10.18
CA ASP A 271 9.19 14.41 -11.57
C ASP A 271 8.12 15.26 -12.26
N PHE A 272 7.14 15.78 -11.53
CA PHE A 272 5.97 16.46 -12.11
C PHE A 272 5.74 17.90 -11.65
N GLY A 273 6.45 18.37 -10.62
CA GLY A 273 6.36 19.72 -10.06
C GLY A 273 5.43 19.86 -8.85
N TYR A 274 5.53 21.00 -8.16
CA TYR A 274 4.75 21.31 -6.96
C TYR A 274 3.23 21.35 -7.18
N LEU A 275 2.77 21.71 -8.39
CA LEU A 275 1.34 21.74 -8.68
C LEU A 275 0.75 20.33 -8.67
N VAL A 276 1.41 19.37 -9.35
CA VAL A 276 0.97 17.97 -9.39
C VAL A 276 1.06 17.35 -8.00
N LEU A 277 2.12 17.66 -7.24
CA LEU A 277 2.24 17.28 -5.85
C LEU A 277 1.03 17.70 -5.01
N ALA A 278 0.65 18.98 -5.11
CA ALA A 278 -0.49 19.52 -4.38
C ALA A 278 -1.80 18.83 -4.77
N LEU A 279 -2.02 18.58 -6.07
CA LEU A 279 -3.19 17.84 -6.56
C LEU A 279 -3.24 16.42 -6.02
N VAL A 280 -2.10 15.73 -5.98
CA VAL A 280 -2.02 14.39 -5.37
C VAL A 280 -2.41 14.45 -3.90
N VAL A 281 -1.84 15.35 -3.10
CA VAL A 281 -2.18 15.49 -1.68
C VAL A 281 -3.67 15.77 -1.48
N ILE A 282 -4.24 16.69 -2.26
CA ILE A 282 -5.68 16.98 -2.24
C ILE A 282 -6.49 15.72 -2.54
N TRP A 283 -6.11 14.95 -3.57
CA TRP A 283 -6.75 13.69 -3.91
C TRP A 283 -6.71 12.69 -2.76
N LEU A 284 -5.56 12.53 -2.08
CA LEU A 284 -5.44 11.61 -0.93
C LEU A 284 -6.42 11.97 0.18
N ILE A 285 -6.54 13.27 0.48
CA ILE A 285 -7.48 13.79 1.49
C ILE A 285 -8.92 13.51 1.06
N ILE A 286 -9.26 13.76 -0.21
CA ILE A 286 -10.60 13.50 -0.76
C ILE A 286 -10.96 12.02 -0.58
N VAL A 287 -10.09 11.10 -1.02
CA VAL A 287 -10.33 9.65 -0.91
C VAL A 287 -10.58 9.23 0.53
N MET A 288 -9.77 9.72 1.48
CA MET A 288 -9.96 9.41 2.91
C MET A 288 -11.29 9.96 3.45
N VAL A 289 -11.58 11.25 3.23
CA VAL A 289 -12.80 11.91 3.74
C VAL A 289 -14.06 11.24 3.16
N VAL A 290 -14.07 11.03 1.86
CA VAL A 290 -15.19 10.40 1.15
C VAL A 290 -15.38 8.96 1.60
N GLY A 291 -14.29 8.20 1.74
CA GLY A 291 -14.33 6.83 2.23
C GLY A 291 -14.88 6.72 3.66
N PHE A 292 -14.48 7.60 4.58
CA PHE A 292 -15.06 7.65 5.92
C PHE A 292 -16.55 8.04 5.91
N LYS A 293 -16.96 9.00 5.08
CA LYS A 293 -18.37 9.36 4.93
C LYS A 293 -19.22 8.20 4.37
N ALA A 294 -18.69 7.45 3.40
CA ALA A 294 -19.36 6.26 2.88
C ALA A 294 -19.48 5.17 3.95
N LEU A 295 -18.46 5.00 4.79
CA LEU A 295 -18.47 4.05 5.90
C LEU A 295 -19.55 4.39 6.93
N ASP A 296 -19.67 5.67 7.32
CA ASP A 296 -20.72 6.13 8.24
C ASP A 296 -22.12 5.86 7.68
N LYS A 297 -22.32 6.07 6.37
CA LYS A 297 -23.58 5.75 5.68
C LYS A 297 -23.88 4.25 5.74
N TYR A 298 -22.92 3.38 5.44
CA TYR A 298 -23.14 1.93 5.50
C TYR A 298 -23.41 1.44 6.91
N ARG A 299 -22.68 1.95 7.91
CA ARG A 299 -22.93 1.66 9.31
C ARG A 299 -24.36 2.02 9.71
N LEU A 300 -24.83 3.22 9.36
CA LEU A 300 -26.19 3.67 9.67
C LEU A 300 -27.25 2.78 9.02
N GLN A 301 -27.02 2.33 7.78
CA GLN A 301 -27.92 1.38 7.11
C GLN A 301 -27.92 0.00 7.78
N ARG A 302 -26.75 -0.50 8.21
CA ARG A 302 -26.62 -1.76 8.95
C ARG A 302 -27.33 -1.70 10.30
N GLU A 303 -27.16 -0.60 11.04
CA GLU A 303 -27.83 -0.38 12.33
C GLU A 303 -29.36 -0.33 12.18
N ARG A 304 -29.87 0.11 11.02
CA ARG A 304 -31.29 0.05 10.64
C ARG A 304 -31.75 -1.34 10.19
N GLY A 305 -30.89 -2.35 10.25
CA GLY A 305 -31.21 -3.75 9.90
C GLY A 305 -30.97 -4.11 8.43
N ASN A 306 -30.48 -3.19 7.59
CA ASN A 306 -30.26 -3.49 6.17
C ASN A 306 -29.01 -4.38 5.99
N LYS A 307 -29.23 -5.63 5.57
CA LYS A 307 -28.16 -6.62 5.35
C LYS A 307 -27.39 -6.41 4.03
N LYS A 308 -27.95 -5.65 3.07
CA LYS A 308 -27.38 -5.44 1.71
C LYS A 308 -26.01 -4.76 1.76
N PHE A 309 -25.74 -3.95 2.77
CA PHE A 309 -24.52 -3.15 2.86
C PHE A 309 -23.38 -3.81 3.64
N ARG A 310 -23.58 -4.99 4.24
CA ARG A 310 -22.57 -5.62 5.11
C ARG A 310 -21.28 -5.97 4.37
N GLY A 311 -21.38 -6.62 3.20
CA GLY A 311 -20.20 -6.94 2.40
C GLY A 311 -19.47 -5.69 1.90
N ARG A 312 -20.22 -4.67 1.44
CA ARG A 312 -19.67 -3.37 1.01
C ARG A 312 -18.97 -2.62 2.16
N GLU A 313 -19.55 -2.64 3.36
CA GLU A 313 -18.94 -2.05 4.55
C GLU A 313 -17.62 -2.76 4.90
N ALA A 314 -17.58 -4.09 4.85
CA ALA A 314 -16.36 -4.85 5.17
C ALA A 314 -15.23 -4.60 4.16
N LEU A 315 -15.56 -4.60 2.86
CA LEU A 315 -14.60 -4.28 1.80
C LEU A 315 -14.06 -2.85 1.96
N LEU A 316 -14.93 -1.87 2.20
CA LEU A 316 -14.53 -0.48 2.39
C LEU A 316 -13.59 -0.30 3.59
N ILE A 317 -13.83 -1.02 4.70
CA ILE A 317 -12.93 -1.00 5.86
C ILE A 317 -11.53 -1.50 5.46
N GLY A 318 -11.44 -2.61 4.74
CA GLY A 318 -10.16 -3.14 4.24
C GLY A 318 -9.47 -2.17 3.27
N SER A 319 -10.22 -1.63 2.30
CA SER A 319 -9.70 -0.68 1.32
C SER A 319 -9.19 0.61 1.95
N LEU A 320 -9.92 1.19 2.92
CA LEU A 320 -9.46 2.36 3.67
C LEU A 320 -8.16 2.06 4.42
N SER A 321 -8.09 0.91 5.09
CA SER A 321 -6.96 0.57 5.94
C SER A 321 -5.69 0.37 5.11
N ALA A 322 -5.81 -0.33 3.99
CA ALA A 322 -4.73 -0.50 3.03
C ALA A 322 -4.31 0.83 2.40
N PHE A 323 -5.27 1.65 1.97
CA PHE A 323 -5.01 2.94 1.36
C PHE A 323 -4.31 3.91 2.32
N ILE A 324 -4.78 4.04 3.56
CA ILE A 324 -4.19 4.92 4.57
C ILE A 324 -2.78 4.42 4.95
N ALA A 325 -2.59 3.11 5.14
CA ALA A 325 -1.28 2.55 5.46
C ALA A 325 -0.26 2.81 4.33
N GLN A 326 -0.66 2.56 3.08
CA GLN A 326 0.17 2.81 1.91
C GLN A 326 0.39 4.31 1.67
N THR A 327 -0.59 5.16 2.00
CA THR A 327 -0.43 6.63 1.95
C THR A 327 0.64 7.08 2.94
N ILE A 328 0.50 6.72 4.21
CA ILE A 328 1.43 7.15 5.27
C ILE A 328 2.84 6.64 4.96
N LEU A 329 2.98 5.36 4.67
CA LEU A 329 4.32 4.81 4.47
C LEU A 329 4.89 5.08 3.09
N GLY A 330 4.12 4.87 2.03
CA GLY A 330 4.59 5.04 0.65
C GLY A 330 4.90 6.48 0.28
N PHE A 331 4.14 7.46 0.79
CA PHE A 331 4.39 8.88 0.49
C PHE A 331 5.30 9.57 1.50
N PHE A 332 5.18 9.26 2.81
CA PHE A 332 5.77 10.11 3.84
C PHE A 332 6.91 9.47 4.64
N VAL A 333 7.00 8.13 4.73
CA VAL A 333 7.96 7.46 5.63
C VAL A 333 9.02 6.68 4.87
N ILE A 334 8.62 5.84 3.92
CA ILE A 334 9.56 5.02 3.15
C ILE A 334 10.22 5.91 2.11
N THR A 335 11.54 5.92 2.14
CA THR A 335 12.39 6.71 1.26
C THR A 335 12.59 6.06 -0.12
N ARG A 336 11.61 5.29 -0.60
CA ARG A 336 11.67 4.63 -1.90
C ARG A 336 10.66 5.28 -2.83
N THR A 337 11.10 5.76 -3.98
CA THR A 337 10.20 6.28 -5.01
C THR A 337 9.13 5.24 -5.35
N ILE A 338 7.87 5.69 -5.46
CA ILE A 338 6.74 4.81 -5.76
C ILE A 338 6.89 4.35 -7.20
N ASN A 339 7.46 3.16 -7.40
CA ASN A 339 7.75 2.63 -8.71
C ASN A 339 6.79 1.52 -9.13
N GLY A 340 6.52 1.46 -10.44
CA GLY A 340 5.91 0.34 -11.14
C GLY A 340 4.64 -0.21 -10.49
N SER A 341 4.75 -1.43 -9.97
CA SER A 341 3.62 -2.19 -9.41
C SER A 341 3.07 -1.60 -8.11
N ALA A 342 3.88 -0.86 -7.34
CA ALA A 342 3.41 -0.17 -6.15
C ALA A 342 2.45 0.98 -6.51
N LEU A 343 2.72 1.70 -7.60
CA LEU A 343 1.84 2.76 -8.11
C LEU A 343 0.51 2.18 -8.60
N VAL A 344 0.55 1.05 -9.32
CA VAL A 344 -0.65 0.33 -9.77
C VAL A 344 -1.52 -0.08 -8.59
N THR A 345 -0.93 -0.72 -7.58
CA THR A 345 -1.64 -1.12 -6.36
C THR A 345 -2.26 0.09 -5.67
N TYR A 346 -1.55 1.21 -5.61
CA TYR A 346 -2.05 2.43 -4.97
C TYR A 346 -3.25 3.05 -5.70
N ILE A 347 -3.16 3.16 -7.03
CA ILE A 347 -4.26 3.60 -7.89
C ILE A 347 -5.46 2.68 -7.71
N PHE A 348 -5.25 1.37 -7.68
CA PHE A 348 -6.30 0.38 -7.47
C PHE A 348 -6.98 0.52 -6.10
N LEU A 349 -6.22 0.73 -5.02
CA LEU A 349 -6.76 0.97 -3.68
C LEU A 349 -7.57 2.26 -3.60
N SER A 350 -7.07 3.35 -4.19
CA SER A 350 -7.81 4.60 -4.35
C SER A 350 -9.14 4.36 -5.06
N ALA A 351 -9.10 3.60 -6.17
CA ALA A 351 -10.27 3.26 -6.95
C ALA A 351 -11.30 2.45 -6.18
N LEU A 352 -10.86 1.46 -5.40
CA LEU A 352 -11.73 0.67 -4.53
C LEU A 352 -12.48 1.53 -3.52
N VAL A 353 -11.80 2.47 -2.84
CA VAL A 353 -12.44 3.38 -1.88
C VAL A 353 -13.48 4.26 -2.60
N MET A 354 -13.08 4.90 -3.70
CA MET A 354 -13.94 5.84 -4.43
C MET A 354 -15.14 5.18 -5.11
N ALA A 355 -15.02 3.92 -5.53
CA ALA A 355 -16.10 3.17 -6.14
C ALA A 355 -17.33 2.98 -5.22
N HIS A 356 -17.16 3.12 -3.90
CA HIS A 356 -18.28 3.07 -2.96
C HIS A 356 -19.17 4.31 -2.94
N VAL A 357 -18.79 5.41 -3.60
CA VAL A 357 -19.53 6.67 -3.67
C VAL A 357 -20.72 6.56 -4.62
N VAL A 358 -20.49 5.93 -5.77
CA VAL A 358 -21.46 5.80 -6.83
C VAL A 358 -22.11 4.44 -6.70
N THR A 359 -23.32 4.42 -6.14
CA THR A 359 -24.14 3.21 -6.08
C THR A 359 -25.34 3.39 -6.99
N THR A 360 -25.46 2.55 -8.02
CA THR A 360 -26.68 2.54 -8.84
C THR A 360 -27.85 2.05 -7.98
N LYS A 361 -29.03 2.69 -8.12
CA LYS A 361 -30.26 2.17 -7.51
C LYS A 361 -30.56 0.83 -8.20
N ARG A 362 -30.38 -0.26 -7.44
CA ARG A 362 -30.90 -1.60 -7.76
C ARG A 362 -32.13 -1.86 -6.93
#